data_AF-A0AAP2PAY1-F1
#
_entry.id   AF-A0AAP2PAY1-F1
#
_cell.length_a   1.000
_cell.length_b   1.000
_cell.length_c   1.000
_cell.angle_alpha   90.00
_cell.angle_beta   90.00
_cell.angle_gamma   90.00
#
_symmetry.space_group_name_H-M   'P 1'
#
loop_
_entity.id
_entity.type
_entity.pdbx_description
1 polymer ?
#
loop_
_entity_poly.entity_id
_entity_poly.type
_entity_poly.pdbx_seq_one_letter_code
_entity_poly.pdbx_strand_id
1 'polypeptide(L)'
;MGLAIAGVTLNVLLAAAVSFNVTQDLSGTASTVFLSLIGASLAATVIGFLVAVSSRNVRLGGVMMIVGSVIFVPGGLVAIFGAKRLMSKSMQDQRAQEKFDS
;
A
#
# COMPACT_ATOMS: atom_id res chain seq x y z
N MET A 1 1.21 -17.21 -6.42
CA MET A 1 0.21 -16.85 -5.38
C MET A 1 0.79 -16.02 -4.25
N GLY A 2 2.02 -16.29 -3.76
CA GLY A 2 2.63 -15.52 -2.66
C GLY A 2 2.63 -14.00 -2.83
N LEU A 3 2.93 -13.49 -4.03
CA LEU A 3 2.85 -12.05 -4.34
C LEU A 3 1.44 -11.47 -4.21
N ALA A 4 0.41 -12.21 -4.61
CA ALA A 4 -0.98 -11.77 -4.51
C ALA A 4 -1.42 -11.70 -3.04
N ILE A 5 -1.05 -12.71 -2.24
CA ILE A 5 -1.33 -12.72 -0.80
C ILE A 5 -0.62 -11.53 -0.12
N ALA A 6 0.68 -11.35 -0.39
CA ALA A 6 1.44 -10.22 0.15
C ALA A 6 0.81 -8.87 -0.22
N GLY A 7 0.37 -8.71 -1.47
CA GLY A 7 -0.33 -7.51 -1.93
C GLY A 7 -1.65 -7.25 -1.18
N VAL A 8 -2.48 -8.29 -0.99
CA VAL A 8 -3.72 -8.18 -0.22
C VAL A 8 -3.42 -7.82 1.24
N THR A 9 -2.44 -8.48 1.87
CA THR A 9 -2.03 -8.19 3.24
C THR A 9 -1.53 -6.74 3.39
N LEU A 10 -0.72 -6.26 2.45
CA LEU A 10 -0.25 -4.88 2.41
C LEU A 10 -1.42 -3.89 2.27
N ASN A 11 -2.38 -4.16 1.40
CA ASN A 11 -3.57 -3.31 1.25
C ASN A 11 -4.40 -3.26 2.54
N VAL A 12 -4.57 -4.38 3.24
CA VAL A 12 -5.28 -4.42 4.54
C VAL A 12 -4.55 -3.57 5.58
N LEU A 13 -3.23 -3.73 5.71
CA LEU A 13 -2.43 -2.95 6.66
C LEU A 13 -2.48 -1.46 6.36
N LEU A 14 -2.34 -1.09 5.09
CA LEU A 14 -2.37 0.30 4.67
C LEU A 14 -3.77 0.90 4.83
N ALA A 15 -4.83 0.17 4.51
CA ALA A 15 -6.21 0.58 4.75
C ALA A 15 -6.46 0.84 6.24
N ALA A 16 -5.95 -0.03 7.12
CA ALA A 16 -6.07 0.15 8.57
C ALA A 16 -5.31 1.39 9.05
N ALA A 17 -4.06 1.57 8.60
CA ALA A 17 -3.24 2.73 8.96
C ALA A 17 -3.87 4.04 8.47
N VAL A 18 -4.31 4.10 7.21
CA VAL A 18 -4.95 5.31 6.66
C VAL A 18 -6.28 5.57 7.35
N SER A 19 -7.11 4.55 7.58
CA SER A 19 -8.39 4.72 8.29
C SER A 19 -8.20 5.29 9.69
N PHE A 20 -7.18 4.81 10.42
CA PHE A 20 -6.84 5.33 11.74
C PHE A 20 -6.50 6.83 11.69
N ASN A 21 -5.64 7.24 10.75
CA ASN A 21 -5.28 8.66 10.59
C ASN A 21 -6.50 9.51 10.15
N VAL A 22 -7.32 9.00 9.22
CA VAL A 22 -8.54 9.71 8.77
C VAL A 22 -9.52 9.94 9.92
N THR A 23 -9.68 8.97 10.82
CA THR A 23 -10.57 9.12 11.99
C THR A 23 -10.02 10.12 13.02
N GLN A 24 -8.71 10.30 13.11
CA GLN A 24 -8.08 11.27 14.02
C GLN A 24 -8.06 12.69 13.43
N ASP A 25 -7.73 12.82 12.15
CA ASP A 25 -7.39 14.10 11.52
C ASP A 25 -8.55 14.74 10.75
N LEU A 26 -9.56 13.95 10.35
CA LEU A 26 -10.73 14.45 9.61
C LEU A 26 -12.02 14.25 10.43
N SER A 27 -12.98 15.15 10.24
CA SER A 27 -14.31 15.06 10.85
C SER A 27 -15.44 15.27 9.85
N GLY A 28 -16.65 14.86 10.23
CA GLY A 28 -17.86 15.04 9.43
C GLY A 28 -17.81 14.33 8.07
N THR A 29 -18.42 14.95 7.05
CA THR A 29 -18.59 14.35 5.71
C THR A 29 -17.28 13.92 5.06
N ALA A 30 -16.18 14.65 5.29
CA ALA A 30 -14.89 14.32 4.69
C ALA A 30 -14.35 12.97 5.20
N SER A 31 -14.44 12.71 6.51
CA SER A 31 -14.05 11.42 7.10
C SER A 31 -14.89 10.27 6.53
N THR A 32 -16.20 10.46 6.41
CA THR A 32 -17.12 9.45 5.85
C THR A 32 -16.79 9.11 4.40
N VAL A 33 -16.53 10.12 3.57
CA VAL A 33 -16.15 9.92 2.16
C VAL A 33 -14.83 9.17 2.04
N PHE A 34 -13.80 9.55 2.80
CA PHE A 34 -12.52 8.82 2.77
C PHE A 34 -12.65 7.37 3.25
N LEU A 35 -13.33 7.14 4.38
CA LEU A 35 -13.50 5.80 4.94
C LEU A 35 -14.33 4.91 4.02
N SER A 36 -15.39 5.44 3.40
CA SER A 36 -16.19 4.69 2.42
C SER A 36 -15.39 4.34 1.16
N LEU A 37 -14.53 5.25 0.68
CA LEU A 37 -13.66 4.98 -0.46
C LEU A 37 -12.64 3.88 -0.13
N ILE A 38 -12.00 3.96 1.04
CA ILE A 38 -11.04 2.95 1.53
C ILE A 38 -11.75 1.59 1.68
N GLY A 39 -12.93 1.58 2.31
CA GLY A 39 -13.72 0.37 2.51
C GLY A 39 -14.13 -0.28 1.19
N ALA A 40 -14.62 0.51 0.23
CA ALA A 40 -14.99 0.02 -1.10
C ALA A 40 -13.77 -0.54 -1.85
N SER A 41 -12.62 0.13 -1.77
CA SER A 41 -11.38 -0.31 -2.38
C SER A 41 -10.90 -1.63 -1.80
N LEU A 42 -10.90 -1.74 -0.47
CA LEU A 42 -10.49 -2.95 0.23
C LEU A 42 -11.42 -4.12 -0.09
N ALA A 43 -12.74 -3.87 -0.11
CA ALA A 43 -13.72 -4.86 -0.50
C ALA A 43 -13.49 -5.36 -1.94
N ALA A 44 -13.24 -4.46 -2.89
CA ALA A 44 -12.92 -4.83 -4.27
C ALA A 44 -11.65 -5.70 -4.35
N THR A 45 -10.61 -5.38 -3.59
CA THR A 45 -9.40 -6.22 -3.53
C THR A 45 -9.68 -7.61 -2.96
N VAL A 46 -10.38 -7.70 -1.84
CA VAL A 46 -10.67 -8.98 -1.16
C VAL A 46 -11.59 -9.86 -2.02
N ILE A 47 -12.64 -9.28 -2.60
CA ILE A 47 -13.54 -9.99 -3.52
C ILE A 47 -12.76 -10.45 -4.76
N GLY A 48 -11.94 -9.57 -5.35
CA GLY A 48 -11.09 -9.92 -6.49
C GLY A 48 -10.15 -11.09 -6.17
N PHE A 49 -9.54 -11.08 -4.99
CA PHE A 49 -8.69 -12.17 -4.52
C PHE A 49 -9.45 -13.48 -4.36
N LEU A 50 -10.61 -13.47 -3.71
CA LEU A 50 -11.46 -14.66 -3.55
C LEU A 50 -11.91 -15.23 -4.91
N VAL A 51 -12.31 -14.36 -5.84
CA VAL A 51 -12.68 -14.76 -7.21
C VAL A 51 -11.49 -15.37 -7.96
N ALA A 52 -10.29 -14.82 -7.77
CA ALA A 52 -9.08 -15.36 -8.38
C ALA A 52 -8.67 -16.72 -7.79
N VAL A 53 -8.82 -16.92 -6.48
CA VAL A 53 -8.48 -18.18 -5.78
C VAL A 53 -9.49 -19.28 -6.07
N SER A 54 -10.78 -18.94 -6.23
CA SER A 54 -11.83 -19.91 -6.56
C SER A 54 -11.74 -20.47 -8.00
N SER A 55 -10.74 -20.07 -8.80
CA SER A 55 -10.52 -20.48 -10.21
C SER A 55 -11.69 -20.27 -11.17
N ARG A 56 -12.76 -19.60 -10.73
CA ARG A 56 -13.97 -19.38 -11.55
C ARG A 56 -13.72 -18.37 -12.66
N ASN A 57 -12.99 -17.30 -12.36
CA ASN A 57 -12.60 -16.25 -13.31
C ASN A 57 -11.33 -15.53 -12.84
N VAL A 58 -10.17 -16.17 -13.00
CA VAL A 58 -8.86 -15.64 -12.55
C VAL A 58 -8.57 -14.24 -13.12
N ARG A 59 -8.90 -14.01 -14.39
CA ARG A 59 -8.69 -12.71 -15.06
C ARG A 59 -9.54 -11.60 -14.43
N LEU A 60 -10.81 -11.86 -14.14
CA LEU A 60 -11.71 -10.90 -13.49
C LEU A 60 -11.24 -10.60 -12.06
N GLY A 61 -10.87 -11.65 -11.31
CA GLY A 61 -10.36 -11.50 -9.94
C GLY A 61 -9.09 -10.66 -9.88
N GLY A 62 -8.14 -10.89 -10.79
CA GLY A 62 -6.93 -10.09 -10.92
C GLY A 62 -7.21 -8.61 -11.25
N VAL A 63 -8.14 -8.34 -12.16
CA VAL A 63 -8.53 -6.95 -12.49
C VAL A 63 -9.18 -6.25 -11.29
N MET A 64 -10.09 -6.92 -10.57
CA MET A 64 -10.68 -6.36 -9.35
C MET A 64 -9.65 -6.07 -8.27
N MET A 65 -8.66 -6.97 -8.09
CA MET A 65 -7.54 -6.73 -7.19
C MET A 65 -6.76 -5.47 -7.57
N ILE A 66 -6.45 -5.29 -8.85
CA ILE A 66 -5.72 -4.10 -9.33
C ILE A 66 -6.53 -2.84 -9.06
N VAL A 67 -7.81 -2.81 -9.45
CA VAL A 67 -8.69 -1.64 -9.28
C VAL A 67 -8.82 -1.26 -7.81
N GLY A 68 -9.05 -2.23 -6.93
CA GLY A 68 -9.10 -1.99 -5.48
C GLY A 68 -7.75 -1.64 -4.84
N SER A 69 -6.64 -1.77 -5.58
CA SER A 69 -5.30 -1.41 -5.10
C SER A 69 -4.86 -0.01 -5.54
N VAL A 70 -5.48 0.60 -6.56
CA VAL A 70 -4.99 1.84 -7.20
C VAL A 70 -4.81 2.97 -6.19
N ILE A 71 -5.73 3.12 -5.24
CA ILE A 71 -5.72 4.21 -4.26
C ILE A 71 -4.54 4.09 -3.27
N PHE A 72 -3.99 2.87 -3.14
CA PHE A 72 -2.87 2.56 -2.27
C PHE A 72 -1.50 2.70 -2.97
N VAL A 73 -1.47 2.73 -4.31
CA VAL A 73 -0.23 2.82 -5.12
C VAL A 73 0.61 4.07 -4.82
N PRO A 74 0.02 5.29 -4.72
CA PRO A 74 0.81 6.49 -4.45
C PRO A 74 1.60 6.38 -3.12
N GLY A 75 1.00 5.81 -2.08
CA GLY A 75 1.67 5.58 -0.80
C GLY A 75 2.88 4.65 -0.92
N GLY A 76 2.75 3.56 -1.70
CA GLY A 76 3.85 2.66 -1.99
C GLY A 76 5.02 3.34 -2.71
N LEU A 77 4.73 4.20 -3.70
CA LEU A 77 5.75 4.96 -4.42
C LEU A 77 6.49 5.94 -3.50
N VAL A 78 5.77 6.66 -2.63
CA VAL A 78 6.37 7.58 -1.66
C VAL A 78 7.33 6.83 -0.72
N ALA A 79 6.93 5.66 -0.22
CA ALA A 79 7.79 4.83 0.63
C ALA A 79 9.06 4.37 -0.10
N ILE A 80 8.95 3.95 -1.37
CA ILE A 80 10.12 3.55 -2.19
C ILE A 80 11.09 4.72 -2.38
N PHE A 81 10.60 5.90 -2.73
CA PHE A 81 11.44 7.08 -2.88
C PHE A 81 12.09 7.52 -1.57
N GLY A 82 11.34 7.45 -0.45
CA GLY A 82 11.87 7.69 0.89
C GLY A 82 12.99 6.72 1.27
N ALA A 83 12.77 5.42 1.07
CA ALA A 83 13.76 4.38 1.35
C ALA A 83 15.03 4.55 0.51
N LYS A 84 14.89 4.84 -0.79
CA LYS A 84 16.04 5.15 -1.67
C LYS A 84 16.87 6.31 -1.14
N ARG A 85 16.22 7.37 -0.67
CA ARG A 85 16.90 8.55 -0.12
C ARG A 85 17.65 8.24 1.19
N LEU A 86 17.07 7.40 2.04
CA LEU A 86 17.72 6.96 3.29
C LEU A 86 18.98 6.12 2.99
N MET A 87 18.88 5.16 2.05
CA MET A 87 20.01 4.32 1.64
C MET A 87 21.12 5.13 0.96
N SER A 88 20.77 6.10 0.10
CA SER A 88 21.79 6.94 -0.53
C SER A 88 22.55 7.78 0.48
N LYS A 89 21.85 8.26 1.53
CA LYS A 89 22.46 9.04 2.60
C LYS A 89 23.39 8.18 3.46
N SER A 90 22.97 6.98 3.84
CA SER A 90 23.80 6.06 4.63
C SER A 90 25.07 5.63 3.88
N MET A 91 24.98 5.41 2.56
CA MET A 91 26.14 5.11 1.71
C MET A 91 27.11 6.29 1.61
N GLN A 92 26.60 7.52 1.63
CA GLN A 92 27.41 8.73 1.56
C GLN A 92 28.14 8.98 2.89
N ASP A 93 27.47 8.74 4.02
CA ASP A 93 28.04 8.85 5.36
C ASP A 93 29.13 7.79 5.61
N GLN A 94 28.92 6.54 5.16
CA GLN A 94 29.94 5.48 5.23
C GLN A 94 31.22 5.84 4.46
N ARG A 95 31.09 6.35 3.23
CA ARG A 95 32.24 6.77 2.42
C ARG A 95 32.96 7.99 2.99
N ALA A 96 32.25 8.85 3.73
CA ALA A 96 32.86 9.97 4.42
C ALA A 96 33.72 9.46 5.59
N GLN A 97 33.21 8.52 6.39
CA GLN A 97 33.97 7.89 7.49
C GLN A 97 35.24 7.18 6.98
N GLU A 98 35.16 6.38 5.93
CA GLU A 98 36.33 5.70 5.36
C GLU A 98 37.46 6.66 4.92
N LYS A 99 37.11 7.89 4.50
CA LYS A 99 38.09 8.92 4.14
C LYS A 99 38.74 9.63 5.34
N PHE A 100 38.12 9.60 6.52
CA PHE A 100 38.70 10.15 7.74
C PHE A 100 39.52 9.12 8.52
N ASP A 101 39.25 7.82 8.30
CA ASP A 101 39.97 6.71 8.92
C ASP A 101 41.20 6.23 8.09
N SER A 102 41.44 6.83 6.91
CA SER A 102 42.62 6.59 6.04
C SER A 102 43.64 7.71 6.13
#